data_AF-A0A6J7ESJ5-F1
#
_entry.id   AF-A0A6J7ESJ5-F1
#
_cell.length_a   1.000
_cell.length_b   1.000
_cell.length_c   1.000
_cell.angle_alpha   90.00
_cell.angle_beta   90.00
_cell.angle_gamma   90.00
#
_symmetry.space_group_name_H-M   'P 1'
#
loop_
_entity.id
_entity.type
_entity.pdbx_description
1 polymer ?
#
loop_
_entity_poly.entity_id
_entity_poly.type
_entity_poly.pdbx_seq_one_letter_code
_entity_poly.pdbx_strand_id
1 'polypeptide(L)'
;MTKMRDRGESLIEVVITIMIISVAVAALVTSLASASRSSLSHRRAQDTDVVVRDYAEAMKLSTSACVAAAPYSLAYTPPSGYTLTGSADDGLFDGRSGICPAVSTVQVVTLSVEANGSAPASIQLAVRTP
;
A
#
# COMPACT_ATOMS: atom_id res chain seq x y z
N MET A 1 59.06 -34.04 28.16
CA MET A 1 58.68 -34.79 26.95
C MET A 1 57.23 -34.42 26.61
N THR A 2 57.05 -33.30 25.94
CA THR A 2 55.75 -32.70 25.60
C THR A 2 55.12 -33.51 24.48
N LYS A 3 54.10 -34.31 24.82
CA LYS A 3 53.32 -35.10 23.86
C LYS A 3 52.46 -34.12 23.05
N MET A 4 52.95 -33.71 21.88
CA MET A 4 52.12 -33.05 20.86
C MET A 4 51.02 -34.04 20.47
N ARG A 5 49.84 -33.86 21.05
CA ARG A 5 48.61 -34.40 20.50
C ARG A 5 48.23 -33.49 19.34
N ASP A 6 48.70 -33.80 18.15
CA ASP A 6 47.95 -33.50 16.92
C ASP A 6 46.71 -34.41 17.00
N ARG A 7 45.68 -34.06 17.79
CA ARG A 7 44.54 -33.22 17.37
C ARG A 7 44.06 -33.63 15.99
N GLY A 8 43.60 -34.88 15.92
CA GLY A 8 42.72 -35.34 14.86
C GLY A 8 41.43 -34.52 14.89
N GLU A 9 41.39 -33.47 14.09
CA GLU A 9 40.14 -33.05 13.46
C GLU A 9 39.66 -34.27 12.67
N SER A 10 38.57 -34.88 13.13
CA SER A 10 38.01 -36.03 12.43
C SER A 10 37.40 -35.56 11.11
N LEU A 11 37.56 -36.30 10.02
CA LEU A 11 36.92 -35.99 8.74
C LEU A 11 35.39 -35.83 8.91
N ILE A 12 34.79 -36.53 9.89
CA ILE A 12 33.38 -36.39 10.26
C ILE A 12 33.05 -34.98 10.77
N GLU A 13 33.97 -34.35 11.52
CA GLU A 13 33.77 -33.04 12.14
C GLU A 13 33.70 -31.97 11.05
N VAL A 14 34.64 -31.99 10.11
CA VAL A 14 34.66 -31.08 8.97
C VAL A 14 33.40 -31.24 8.11
N VAL A 15 32.96 -32.47 7.85
CA VAL A 15 31.75 -32.74 7.07
C VAL A 15 30.50 -32.21 7.79
N ILE A 16 30.38 -32.42 9.10
CA ILE A 16 29.25 -31.90 9.89
C ILE A 16 29.26 -30.37 9.91
N THR A 17 30.43 -29.76 10.09
CA THR A 17 30.56 -28.29 10.06
C THR A 17 30.12 -27.72 8.71
N ILE A 18 30.56 -28.32 7.60
CA ILE A 18 30.14 -27.89 6.25
C ILE A 18 28.62 -28.07 6.08
N MET A 19 28.05 -29.18 6.56
CA MET A 19 26.60 -29.39 6.51
C MET A 19 25.84 -28.30 7.29
N ILE A 20 26.24 -28.01 8.52
CA ILE A 20 25.60 -26.98 9.35
C ILE A 20 25.70 -25.60 8.68
N ILE A 21 26.88 -25.23 8.19
CA ILE A 21 27.08 -23.94 7.51
C ILE A 21 26.22 -23.87 6.24
N SER A 22 26.14 -24.95 5.45
CA SER A 22 25.34 -24.96 4.22
C SER A 22 23.85 -24.71 4.48
N VAL A 23 23.29 -25.34 5.52
CA VAL A 23 21.88 -25.16 5.91
C VAL A 23 21.66 -23.76 6.48
N ALA A 24 22.59 -23.26 7.30
CA ALA A 24 22.51 -21.91 7.84
C ALA A 24 22.51 -20.86 6.72
N VAL A 25 23.42 -20.98 5.74
CA VAL A 25 23.49 -20.06 4.59
C VAL A 25 22.21 -20.11 3.77
N ALA A 26 21.65 -21.30 3.50
CA ALA A 26 20.39 -21.43 2.77
C ALA A 26 19.20 -20.76 3.51
N ALA A 27 19.12 -20.92 4.84
CA ALA A 27 18.11 -20.26 5.66
C ALA A 27 18.26 -18.72 5.67
N LEU A 28 19.50 -18.22 5.71
CA LEU A 28 19.77 -16.78 5.68
C LEU A 28 19.42 -16.17 4.32
N VAL A 29 19.73 -16.83 3.21
CA VAL A 29 19.39 -16.33 1.87
C VAL A 29 17.88 -16.29 1.65
N THR A 30 17.16 -17.34 2.06
CA THR A 30 15.69 -17.40 1.92
C THR A 30 14.97 -16.36 2.78
N SER A 31 15.44 -16.14 4.01
CA SER A 31 14.90 -15.09 4.89
C SER A 31 15.15 -13.69 4.34
N LEU A 32 16.36 -13.42 3.81
CA LEU A 32 16.69 -12.12 3.22
C LEU A 32 15.89 -11.82 1.95
N ALA A 33 15.67 -12.83 1.10
CA ALA A 33 14.83 -12.68 -0.09
C ALA A 33 13.38 -12.35 0.29
N SER A 34 12.85 -12.98 1.33
CA SER A 34 11.51 -12.72 1.84
C SER A 34 11.40 -11.31 2.43
N ALA A 35 12.37 -10.90 3.25
CA ALA A 35 12.43 -9.55 3.82
C ALA A 35 12.46 -8.47 2.73
N SER A 36 13.28 -8.67 1.69
CA SER A 36 13.40 -7.72 0.57
C SER A 36 12.08 -7.53 -0.19
N ARG A 37 11.36 -8.63 -0.46
CA ARG A 37 10.03 -8.57 -1.11
C ARG A 37 9.00 -7.87 -0.24
N SER A 38 9.00 -8.15 1.07
CA SER A 38 8.12 -7.50 2.03
C SER A 38 8.36 -5.98 2.07
N SER A 39 9.62 -5.53 2.11
CA SER A 39 9.97 -4.11 2.12
C SER A 39 9.56 -3.38 0.84
N LEU A 40 9.62 -4.03 -0.33
CA LEU A 40 9.13 -3.44 -1.58
C LEU A 40 7.60 -3.32 -1.60
N SER A 41 6.90 -4.35 -1.12
CA SER A 41 5.44 -4.32 -0.97
C SER A 41 5.01 -3.19 -0.02
N HIS A 42 5.69 -3.05 1.11
CA HIS A 42 5.39 -2.00 2.09
C HIS A 42 5.60 -0.60 1.53
N ARG A 43 6.68 -0.36 0.79
CA ARG A 43 6.91 0.93 0.12
C ARG A 43 5.79 1.26 -0.87
N ARG A 44 5.41 0.30 -1.73
CA ARG A 44 4.29 0.48 -2.66
C ARG A 44 2.96 0.76 -1.96
N ALA A 45 2.71 0.09 -0.83
CA ALA A 45 1.51 0.32 -0.03
C ALA A 45 1.52 1.74 0.57
N GLN A 46 2.65 2.20 1.10
CA GLN A 46 2.80 3.57 1.60
C GLN A 46 2.64 4.62 0.50
N ASP A 47 3.25 4.40 -0.66
CA ASP A 47 3.11 5.33 -1.79
C ASP A 47 1.65 5.42 -2.25
N THR A 48 0.93 4.29 -2.26
CA THR A 48 -0.50 4.26 -2.62
C THR A 48 -1.37 4.96 -1.56
N ASP A 49 -1.04 4.82 -0.28
CA ASP A 49 -1.73 5.51 0.82
C ASP A 49 -1.60 7.04 0.73
N VAL A 50 -0.41 7.53 0.34
CA VAL A 50 -0.20 8.96 0.09
C VAL A 50 -1.09 9.44 -1.07
N VAL A 51 -1.15 8.70 -2.18
CA VAL A 51 -1.95 9.08 -3.35
C VAL A 51 -3.46 9.08 -3.05
N VAL A 52 -3.98 8.08 -2.31
CA VAL A 52 -5.42 8.08 -1.94
C VAL A 52 -5.75 9.22 -0.99
N ARG A 53 -4.81 9.62 -0.13
CA ARG A 53 -4.99 10.77 0.76
C ARG A 53 -4.99 12.09 0.01
N ASP A 54 -4.07 12.28 -0.94
CA ASP A 54 -4.07 13.47 -1.81
C ASP A 54 -5.37 13.58 -2.62
N TYR A 55 -5.87 12.44 -3.10
CA TYR A 55 -7.16 12.36 -3.79
C TYR A 55 -8.33 12.75 -2.87
N ALA A 56 -8.32 12.29 -1.62
CA ALA A 56 -9.30 12.67 -0.60
C ALA A 56 -9.24 14.17 -0.23
N GLU A 57 -8.04 14.74 -0.18
CA GLU A 57 -7.86 16.18 0.07
C GLU A 57 -8.38 17.02 -1.11
N ALA A 58 -8.12 16.59 -2.35
CA ALA A 58 -8.70 17.24 -3.52
C ALA A 58 -10.23 17.16 -3.55
N MET A 59 -10.81 16.04 -3.11
CA MET A 59 -12.25 15.88 -2.95
C MET A 59 -12.80 16.90 -1.95
N LYS A 60 -12.19 16.98 -0.77
CA LYS A 60 -12.58 17.91 0.29
C LYS A 60 -12.52 19.37 -0.18
N LEU A 61 -11.50 19.75 -0.94
CA LEU A 61 -11.41 21.09 -1.52
C LEU A 61 -12.54 21.35 -2.52
N SER A 62 -12.84 20.37 -3.38
CA SER A 62 -13.89 20.47 -4.40
C SER A 62 -15.29 20.57 -3.79
N THR A 63 -15.54 19.92 -2.66
CA THR A 63 -16.82 19.95 -1.94
C THR A 63 -16.89 21.00 -0.83
N SER A 64 -15.84 21.79 -0.60
CA SER A 64 -15.79 22.78 0.48
C SER A 64 -16.82 23.92 0.33
N ALA A 65 -17.18 24.23 -0.91
CA ALA A 65 -18.22 25.19 -1.27
C ALA A 65 -19.46 24.49 -1.86
N CYS A 66 -19.75 23.25 -1.42
CA CYS A 66 -20.91 22.51 -1.91
C CYS A 66 -22.20 23.32 -1.69
N VAL A 67 -22.98 23.48 -2.75
CA VAL A 67 -24.36 24.00 -2.70
C VAL A 67 -25.28 22.84 -3.03
N ALA A 68 -26.40 22.68 -2.32
CA ALA A 68 -27.31 21.56 -2.51
C ALA A 68 -27.68 21.36 -3.98
N ALA A 69 -27.57 20.12 -4.47
CA ALA A 69 -27.81 19.73 -5.86
C ALA A 69 -26.93 20.42 -6.92
N ALA A 70 -25.89 21.16 -6.53
CA ALA A 70 -24.93 21.74 -7.47
C ALA A 70 -23.87 20.71 -7.88
N PRO A 71 -23.44 20.72 -9.15
CA PRO A 71 -22.35 19.87 -9.60
C PRO A 71 -21.00 20.38 -9.07
N TYR A 72 -20.07 19.45 -8.84
CA TYR A 72 -18.66 19.73 -8.60
C TYR A 72 -17.78 18.79 -9.44
N SER A 73 -16.54 19.20 -9.65
CA SER A 73 -15.54 18.43 -10.38
C SER A 73 -14.21 18.47 -9.66
N LEU A 74 -13.50 17.34 -9.61
CA LEU A 74 -12.18 17.26 -9.01
C LEU A 74 -11.09 17.59 -10.03
N ALA A 75 -10.29 18.59 -9.69
CA ALA A 75 -9.05 18.90 -10.39
C ALA A 75 -7.86 18.14 -9.76
N TYR A 76 -7.93 16.81 -9.75
CA TYR A 76 -6.83 15.95 -9.29
C TYR A 76 -6.33 15.06 -10.44
N THR A 77 -5.00 15.02 -10.60
CA THR A 77 -4.34 14.14 -11.56
C THR A 77 -3.37 13.26 -10.78
N PRO A 78 -3.56 11.94 -10.78
CA PRO A 78 -2.68 11.06 -10.04
C PRO A 78 -1.30 11.02 -10.71
N PRO A 79 -0.23 10.71 -9.96
CA PRO A 79 1.06 10.37 -10.56
C PRO A 79 0.94 9.21 -11.55
N SER A 80 1.88 9.12 -12.50
CA SER A 80 1.87 8.05 -13.50
C SER A 80 1.90 6.66 -12.86
N GLY A 81 1.09 5.73 -13.38
CA GLY A 81 1.03 4.34 -12.88
C GLY A 81 0.00 4.09 -11.80
N TYR A 82 -0.78 5.11 -11.44
CA TYR A 82 -1.94 5.01 -10.55
C TYR A 82 -3.24 5.21 -11.31
N THR A 83 -4.23 4.38 -11.00
CA THR A 83 -5.59 4.48 -11.51
C THR A 83 -6.52 4.92 -10.39
N LEU A 84 -7.33 5.94 -10.65
CA LEU A 84 -8.35 6.43 -9.72
C LEU A 84 -9.68 5.79 -10.05
N THR A 85 -10.38 5.36 -9.01
CA THR A 85 -11.76 4.91 -9.06
C THR A 85 -12.51 5.56 -7.91
N GLY A 86 -13.80 5.78 -8.06
CA GLY A 86 -14.61 6.29 -6.98
C GLY A 86 -16.09 6.16 -7.27
N SER A 87 -16.86 6.00 -6.21
CA SER A 87 -18.31 5.87 -6.28
C SER A 87 -18.94 6.38 -5.00
N ALA A 88 -20.12 6.99 -5.13
CA ALA A 88 -20.96 7.29 -3.98
C ALA A 88 -22.09 6.27 -3.85
N ASP A 89 -22.60 6.11 -2.62
CA ASP A 89 -23.70 5.19 -2.31
C ASP A 89 -25.01 5.53 -3.03
N ASP A 90 -25.21 6.80 -3.39
CA ASP A 90 -26.35 7.31 -4.14
C ASP A 90 -26.11 7.40 -5.66
N GLY A 91 -24.92 6.99 -6.13
CA GLY A 91 -24.53 7.06 -7.54
C GLY A 91 -24.29 8.47 -8.08
N LEU A 92 -24.29 9.51 -7.23
CA LEU A 92 -24.10 10.90 -7.64
C LEU A 92 -22.62 11.29 -7.78
N PHE A 93 -21.69 10.33 -7.74
CA PHE A 93 -20.25 10.54 -7.91
C PHE A 93 -19.63 9.42 -8.74
N ASP A 94 -18.81 9.78 -9.73
CA ASP A 94 -18.22 8.84 -10.71
C ASP A 94 -16.69 8.69 -10.59
N GLY A 95 -16.08 9.24 -9.54
CA GLY A 95 -14.63 9.24 -9.36
C GLY A 95 -13.93 10.51 -9.87
N ARG A 96 -14.62 11.42 -10.56
CA ARG A 96 -14.04 12.69 -11.00
C ARG A 96 -14.99 13.87 -10.89
N SER A 97 -16.28 13.62 -10.91
CA SER A 97 -17.31 14.62 -10.82
C SER A 97 -18.50 14.07 -10.06
N GLY A 98 -19.30 14.96 -9.51
CA GLY A 98 -20.49 14.56 -8.80
C GLY A 98 -21.43 15.71 -8.52
N ILE A 99 -22.51 15.40 -7.82
CA ILE A 99 -23.53 16.35 -7.39
C ILE A 99 -23.52 16.41 -5.88
N CYS A 100 -23.52 17.63 -5.32
CA CYS A 100 -23.63 17.84 -3.89
C CYS A 100 -24.98 17.30 -3.36
N PRO A 101 -24.98 16.54 -2.25
CA PRO A 101 -26.20 15.98 -1.70
C PRO A 101 -27.15 17.07 -1.19
N ALA A 102 -28.42 16.73 -1.00
CA ALA A 102 -29.37 17.63 -0.37
C ALA A 102 -28.95 17.92 1.10
N VAL A 103 -29.37 19.07 1.64
CA VAL A 103 -29.07 19.48 3.04
C VAL A 103 -29.57 18.48 4.10
N SER A 104 -30.52 17.61 3.75
CA SER A 104 -31.09 16.60 4.63
C SER A 104 -30.35 15.25 4.60
N THR A 105 -29.33 15.11 3.74
CA THR A 105 -28.66 13.83 3.46
C THR A 105 -27.15 13.94 3.53
N VAL A 106 -26.51 12.95 4.13
CA VAL A 106 -25.06 12.76 4.06
C VAL A 106 -24.78 11.71 2.99
N GLN A 107 -23.87 12.01 2.08
CA GLN A 107 -23.42 11.09 1.04
C GLN A 107 -22.08 10.51 1.45
N VAL A 108 -21.93 9.18 1.44
CA VAL A 108 -20.62 8.55 1.60
C VAL A 108 -20.04 8.27 0.23
N VAL A 109 -18.84 8.79 0.01
CA VAL A 109 -18.06 8.64 -1.21
C VAL A 109 -16.89 7.72 -0.91
N THR A 110 -16.82 6.59 -1.59
CA THR A 110 -15.66 5.71 -1.55
C THR A 110 -14.69 6.12 -2.66
N LEU A 111 -13.49 6.52 -2.26
CA LEU A 111 -12.38 6.81 -3.15
C LEU A 111 -11.43 5.62 -3.13
N SER A 112 -10.98 5.18 -4.30
CA SER A 112 -10.09 4.03 -4.42
C SER A 112 -8.98 4.32 -5.43
N VAL A 113 -7.76 3.95 -5.05
CA VAL A 113 -6.55 4.12 -5.85
C VAL A 113 -5.86 2.78 -6.02
N GLU A 114 -5.55 2.44 -7.25
CA GLU A 114 -4.81 1.23 -7.58
C GLU A 114 -3.48 1.60 -8.27
N ALA A 115 -2.36 1.16 -7.70
CA ALA A 115 -1.09 1.14 -8.39
C ALA A 115 -1.02 -0.10 -9.29
N ASN A 116 -0.50 0.02 -10.51
CA ASN A 116 -0.41 -1.08 -11.49
C ASN A 116 -0.01 -2.44 -10.86
N GLY A 117 -0.98 -3.36 -10.75
CA GLY A 117 -0.78 -4.72 -10.23
C GLY A 117 -0.66 -4.84 -8.71
N SER A 118 -1.12 -3.84 -7.95
CA SER A 118 -1.19 -3.86 -6.47
C SER A 118 -2.65 -3.88 -6.02
N ALA A 119 -2.91 -4.30 -4.78
CA ALA A 119 -4.25 -4.21 -4.21
C ALA A 119 -4.69 -2.73 -4.08
N PRO A 120 -5.97 -2.41 -4.33
CA PRO A 120 -6.46 -1.05 -4.24
C PRO A 120 -6.46 -0.56 -2.78
N ALA A 121 -6.03 0.69 -2.58
CA ALA A 121 -6.21 1.42 -1.33
C ALA A 121 -7.50 2.24 -1.41
N SER A 122 -8.33 2.21 -0.38
CA SER A 122 -9.60 2.94 -0.38
C SER A 122 -9.84 3.74 0.90
N ILE A 123 -10.50 4.88 0.75
CA ILE A 123 -10.94 5.76 1.82
C ILE A 123 -12.39 6.14 1.58
N GLN A 124 -13.19 6.19 2.65
CA GLN A 124 -14.54 6.71 2.62
C GLN A 124 -14.58 8.14 3.18
N LEU A 125 -15.27 9.04 2.47
CA LEU A 125 -15.52 10.40 2.90
C LEU A 125 -17.02 10.68 2.97
N ALA A 126 -17.46 11.32 4.04
CA ALA A 126 -18.80 11.86 4.14
C ALA A 126 -18.83 13.28 3.55
N VAL A 127 -19.56 13.45 2.46
CA VAL A 127 -19.86 14.75 1.85
C VAL A 127 -21.21 15.23 2.39
N ARG A 128 -21.26 16.50 2.79
CA ARG A 128 -22.48 17.16 3.27
C ARG A 128 -22.54 18.58 2.74
N THR A 129 -23.75 19.05 2.48
CA THR A 129 -23.99 20.47 2.23
C THR A 129 -23.98 21.22 3.58
N PRO A 130 -23.31 22.38 3.69
CA PRO A 130 -23.28 23.19 4.91
C PRO A 130 -24.67 23.70 5.33
#